data_AF-A0A7Y3JTK7-F1
#
_entry.id   AF-A0A7Y3JTK7-F1
#
_cell.length_a   1.000
_cell.length_b   1.000
_cell.length_c   1.000
_cell.angle_alpha   90.00
_cell.angle_beta   90.00
_cell.angle_gamma   90.00
#
_symmetry.space_group_name_H-M   'P 1'
#
loop_
_entity.id
_entity.type
_entity.pdbx_description
1 polymer ?
#
loop_
_entity_poly.entity_id
_entity_poly.type
_entity_poly.pdbx_seq_one_letter_code
_entity_poly.pdbx_strand_id
1 'polypeptide(L)'
;MILIAAAWIGLLLLGGGLALDRVLSNAITRNFDDSLNYVLTAMVASAEIGPAGEVLLNRPLGDQRFLEPNSGLYYQISGKGFE
;
A
#
# COMPACT_ATOMS: atom_id res chain seq x y z
N MET A 1 -8.21 -13.00 46.50
CA MET A 1 -7.55 -11.78 45.98
C MET A 1 -6.77 -12.06 44.69
N ILE A 2 -5.84 -13.02 44.67
CA ILE A 2 -5.03 -13.36 43.47
C ILE A 2 -5.88 -13.72 42.24
N LEU A 3 -6.92 -14.55 42.39
CA LEU A 3 -7.76 -14.96 41.26
C LEU A 3 -8.51 -13.79 40.59
N ILE A 4 -9.00 -12.85 41.41
CA ILE A 4 -9.70 -11.67 40.91
C ILE A 4 -8.72 -10.76 40.16
N ALA A 5 -7.52 -10.57 40.71
CA ALA A 5 -6.46 -9.82 40.03
C ALA A 5 -6.06 -10.47 38.70
N ALA A 6 -5.89 -11.79 38.68
CA ALA A 6 -5.57 -12.53 37.46
C ALA A 6 -6.65 -12.39 36.39
N ALA A 7 -7.94 -12.44 36.77
CA ALA A 7 -9.05 -12.23 35.85
C ALA A 7 -9.04 -10.82 35.25
N TRP A 8 -8.81 -9.77 36.06
CA TRP A 8 -8.74 -8.39 35.58
C TRP A 8 -7.53 -8.14 34.67
N ILE A 9 -6.37 -8.68 35.02
CA ILE A 9 -5.17 -8.59 34.18
C ILE A 9 -5.44 -9.28 32.84
N GLY A 10 -5.99 -10.50 32.86
CA GLY A 10 -6.36 -11.21 31.64
C GLY A 10 -7.31 -10.41 30.74
N LEU A 11 -8.34 -9.82 31.34
CA LEU A 11 -9.30 -8.98 30.60
C LEU A 11 -8.65 -7.73 29.98
N LEU A 12 -7.78 -7.04 30.73
CA LEU A 12 -7.08 -5.85 30.23
C LEU A 12 -6.06 -6.20 29.14
N LEU A 13 -5.33 -7.31 29.28
CA LEU A 13 -4.38 -7.77 28.28
C LEU A 13 -5.09 -8.21 26.99
N LEU A 14 -6.21 -8.91 27.10
CA LEU A 14 -7.02 -9.30 25.95
C LEU A 14 -7.59 -8.06 25.24
N GLY A 15 -8.19 -7.14 25.99
CA GLY A 15 -8.73 -5.89 25.43
C GLY A 15 -7.64 -5.04 24.77
N GLY A 16 -6.51 -4.85 25.45
CA GLY A 16 -5.36 -4.11 24.95
C GLY A 16 -4.74 -4.77 23.71
N GLY A 17 -4.60 -6.09 23.71
CA GLY A 17 -4.08 -6.85 22.58
C GLY A 17 -4.93 -6.70 21.32
N LEU A 18 -6.26 -6.87 21.45
CA LEU A 18 -7.20 -6.72 20.34
C LEU A 18 -7.24 -5.27 19.81
N ALA A 19 -7.20 -4.28 20.71
CA ALA A 19 -7.15 -2.88 20.32
C ALA A 19 -5.86 -2.54 19.57
N LEU A 20 -4.71 -3.00 20.08
CA LEU A 20 -3.39 -2.76 19.48
C LEU A 20 -3.28 -3.41 18.10
N ASP A 21 -3.71 -4.68 17.98
CA ASP A 21 -3.72 -5.40 16.70
C ASP A 21 -4.51 -4.63 15.63
N ARG A 22 -5.70 -4.14 16.00
CA ARG A 22 -6.53 -3.37 15.08
C ARG A 22 -5.93 -2.02 14.73
N VAL A 23 -5.34 -1.30 15.67
CA VAL A 23 -4.69 -0.02 15.39
C VAL A 23 -3.49 -0.21 14.48
N LEU A 24 -2.65 -1.20 14.77
CA LEU A 24 -1.44 -1.49 14.01
C LEU A 24 -1.77 -1.94 12.59
N SER A 25 -2.66 -2.93 12.44
CA SER A 25 -3.08 -3.42 11.13
C SER A 25 -3.66 -2.29 10.28
N ASN A 26 -4.55 -1.48 10.85
CA ASN A 26 -5.11 -0.34 10.14
C ASN A 26 -4.07 0.72 9.77
N ALA A 27 -3.09 0.99 10.65
CA ALA A 27 -2.02 1.94 10.37
C ALA A 27 -1.12 1.47 9.23
N ILE A 28 -0.75 0.18 9.24
CA ILE A 28 0.04 -0.43 8.17
C ILE A 28 -0.73 -0.39 6.85
N THR A 29 -1.98 -0.89 6.82
CA THR A 29 -2.79 -0.88 5.59
C THR A 29 -2.94 0.51 5.00
N ARG A 30 -3.28 1.52 5.84
CA ARG A 30 -3.38 2.91 5.36
C ARG A 30 -2.06 3.44 4.80
N ASN A 31 -0.94 3.12 5.42
CA ASN A 31 0.36 3.58 4.92
C ASN A 31 0.69 2.97 3.55
N PHE A 32 0.37 1.69 3.34
CA PHE A 32 0.50 1.04 2.05
C PHE A 32 -0.46 1.65 1.01
N ASP A 33 -1.73 1.87 1.37
CA ASP A 33 -2.73 2.50 0.50
C ASP A 33 -2.30 3.91 0.08
N ASP A 34 -1.82 4.72 1.03
CA ASP A 34 -1.33 6.08 0.74
C ASP A 34 -0.11 6.05 -0.19
N SER A 35 0.81 5.12 0.04
CA SER A 35 2.00 4.93 -0.81
C SER A 35 1.61 4.51 -2.23
N LEU A 36 0.67 3.58 -2.37
CA LEU A 36 0.13 3.15 -3.68
C LEU A 36 -0.60 4.29 -4.37
N ASN A 37 -1.43 5.04 -3.65
CA ASN A 37 -2.18 6.16 -4.21
C ASN A 37 -1.25 7.27 -4.71
N TYR A 38 -0.15 7.55 -4.00
CA TYR A 38 0.87 8.47 -4.45
C TYR A 38 1.51 8.02 -5.78
N VAL A 39 1.91 6.75 -5.88
CA VAL A 39 2.46 6.17 -7.13
C VAL A 39 1.43 6.22 -8.26
N LEU A 40 0.18 5.82 -8.00
CA LEU A 40 -0.90 5.84 -8.98
C LEU A 40 -1.19 7.25 -9.47
N THR A 41 -1.21 8.24 -8.58
CA THR A 41 -1.41 9.64 -8.95
C THR A 41 -0.30 10.12 -9.89
N ALA A 42 0.96 9.78 -9.59
CA ALA A 42 2.08 10.09 -10.46
C ALA A 42 1.98 9.38 -11.82
N MET A 43 1.61 8.10 -11.84
CA MET A 43 1.40 7.32 -13.06
C MET A 43 0.29 7.91 -13.94
N VAL A 44 -0.85 8.28 -13.36
CA VAL A 44 -1.95 8.91 -14.08
C VAL A 44 -1.52 10.26 -14.67
N ALA A 45 -0.75 11.05 -13.91
CA ALA A 45 -0.27 12.36 -14.36
C ALA A 45 0.76 12.27 -15.51
N SER A 46 1.50 11.17 -15.62
CA SER A 46 2.47 10.95 -16.70
C SER A 46 1.96 10.07 -17.84
N ALA A 47 0.82 9.40 -17.67
CA ALA A 47 0.23 8.55 -18.70
C ALA A 47 -0.41 9.37 -19.83
N GLU A 48 -0.07 9.00 -21.06
CA GLU A 48 -0.62 9.55 -22.29
C GLU A 48 -1.07 8.39 -23.20
N ILE A 49 -2.05 8.66 -24.08
CA ILE A 49 -2.51 7.70 -25.08
C ILE A 49 -1.76 7.97 -26.38
N GLY A 50 -1.03 6.97 -26.86
CA GLY A 50 -0.27 7.00 -28.10
C GLY A 50 -1.17 6.89 -29.35
N PRO A 51 -0.60 7.08 -30.55
CA PRO A 51 -1.35 7.10 -31.80
C PRO A 51 -2.08 5.79 -32.15
N ALA A 52 -1.61 4.65 -31.63
CA ALA A 52 -2.27 3.35 -31.82
C ALA A 52 -3.25 3.01 -30.69
N GLY A 53 -3.38 3.87 -29.66
CA GLY A 53 -4.22 3.63 -28.48
C GLY A 53 -3.48 2.97 -27.31
N GLU A 54 -2.16 2.82 -27.42
CA GLU A 54 -1.29 2.32 -26.36
C GLU A 54 -1.14 3.34 -25.22
N VAL A 55 -0.88 2.87 -24.00
CA VAL A 55 -0.60 3.75 -22.86
C VAL A 55 0.92 3.91 -22.75
N LEU A 56 1.38 5.16 -22.78
CA LEU A 56 2.79 5.52 -22.68
C LEU A 56 2.99 6.46 -21.49
N LEU A 57 4.15 6.40 -20.85
CA LEU A 57 4.53 7.39 -19.83
C LEU A 57 5.43 8.45 -20.46
N ASN A 58 5.00 9.72 -20.42
CA ASN A 58 5.78 10.84 -20.95
C ASN A 58 7.05 11.17 -20.13
N ARG A 59 7.14 10.62 -18.92
CA ARG A 59 8.28 10.71 -18.01
C ARG A 59 8.33 9.45 -17.14
N PRO A 60 9.52 9.01 -16.69
CA PRO A 60 9.63 7.90 -15.75
C PRO A 60 8.95 8.23 -14.42
N LEU A 61 8.55 7.20 -13.68
CA LEU A 61 8.07 7.38 -12.31
C LEU A 61 9.19 7.92 -11.42
N GLY A 62 8.84 8.80 -10.50
CA GLY A 62 9.83 9.52 -9.68
C GLY A 62 10.59 8.64 -8.68
N ASP A 63 10.11 7.44 -8.40
CA ASP A 63 10.79 6.50 -7.51
C ASP A 63 11.79 5.65 -8.29
N GLN A 64 13.08 5.83 -7.99
CA GLN A 64 14.18 5.13 -8.63
C GLN A 64 14.07 3.60 -8.53
N ARG A 65 13.39 3.07 -7.51
CA ARG A 65 13.22 1.62 -7.32
C ARG A 65 12.52 0.96 -8.50
N PHE A 66 11.69 1.70 -9.26
CA PHE A 66 11.08 1.16 -10.48
C PHE A 66 12.08 0.91 -11.62
N LEU A 67 13.29 1.46 -11.54
CA LEU A 67 14.36 1.28 -12.52
C LEU A 67 15.39 0.24 -12.08
N GLU A 68 15.33 -0.21 -10.83
CA GLU A 68 16.30 -1.15 -10.25
C GLU A 68 15.79 -2.60 -10.38
N PRO A 69 16.55 -3.50 -11.03
CA PRO A 69 16.22 -4.92 -11.04
C PRO A 69 16.19 -5.48 -9.60
N ASN A 70 15.19 -6.32 -9.31
CA ASN A 70 14.97 -6.93 -7.99
C ASN A 70 14.61 -5.95 -6.86
N SER A 71 14.14 -4.73 -7.18
CA SER A 71 13.70 -3.76 -6.16
C SER A 71 12.43 -4.18 -5.40
N GLY A 72 11.64 -5.08 -5.99
CA GLY A 72 10.33 -5.48 -5.47
C GLY A 72 9.20 -4.51 -5.80
N LEU A 73 9.48 -3.40 -6.50
CA LEU A 73 8.47 -2.46 -7.01
C LEU A 73 8.44 -2.50 -8.53
N TYR A 74 7.30 -2.93 -9.05
CA TYR A 74 7.05 -3.01 -10.49
C TYR A 74 5.65 -2.48 -10.79
N TYR A 75 5.46 -1.99 -11.99
CA TYR A 75 4.16 -1.57 -12.48
C TYR A 75 3.97 -2.03 -13.93
N GLN A 76 2.72 -2.23 -14.31
CA GLN A 76 2.32 -2.46 -15.68
C GLN A 76 0.99 -1.73 -15.88
N ILE A 77 0.92 -0.96 -16.97
CA ILE A 77 -0.32 -0.32 -17.42
C ILE A 77 -0.48 -0.62 -18.90
N SER A 78 -1.70 -0.92 -19.30
CA SER A 78 -2.04 -1.22 -20.69
C SER A 78 -3.33 -0.51 -21.07
N GLY A 79 -3.41 -0.14 -22.35
CA GLY A 79 -4.64 0.33 -22.95
C GLY A 79 -5.54 -0.85 -23.33
N LYS A 80 -6.81 -0.56 -23.62
CA LYS A 80 -7.74 -1.58 -24.12
C LYS A 80 -7.21 -2.17 -25.44
N GLY A 81 -7.00 -3.49 -25.48
CA GLY A 81 -6.46 -4.18 -26.66
C GLY A 81 -4.93 -4.22 -26.73
N PHE A 82 -4.23 -3.78 -25.68
CA PHE A 82 -2.76 -3.80 -25.53
C PHE A 82 -2.33 -4.56 -24.27
N GLU A 83 -3.09 -5.62 -23.91
CA GLU A 83 -2.88 -6.43 -22.70
C GLU A 83 -1.47 -7.03 -22.59
#